data_AF-Q4RBL7-F1
#
_entry.id   AF-Q4RBL7-F1
#
_cell.length_a   1.000
_cell.length_b   1.000
_cell.length_c   1.000
_cell.angle_alpha   90.00
_cell.angle_beta   90.00
_cell.angle_gamma   90.00
#
_symmetry.space_group_name_H-M   'P 1'
#
loop_
_entity.id
_entity.type
_entity.pdbx_description
1 polymer ?
#
loop_
_entity_poly.entity_id
_entity_poly.type
_entity_poly.pdbx_seq_one_letter_code
_entity_poly.pdbx_strand_id
1 'polypeptide(L)'
;KWSHVRGRGKAGGFSGPIEELPELMDACQGDQSVLAAIVGQELQPAQVAQVWSHLSLLPVLEVELSVKGWWEESQEQLERRLPPAGAHPREQSSWLDVQADQEYVLQVALRRLHPGQQKRRDGRAQAPRFPKLKDEGWFLVLGEVEHRQLLALKRLGHVQARSSTALAFYTPERTGR
;
A
#
# COMPACT_ATOMS: atom_id res chain seq x y z
N LYS A 1 -6.65 -18.97 21.88
CA LYS A 1 -5.26 -18.61 22.21
C LYS A 1 -4.41 -19.14 21.05
N TRP A 2 -3.97 -18.27 20.13
CA TRP A 2 -3.16 -18.69 18.99
C TRP A 2 -1.81 -19.24 19.47
N SER A 3 -1.44 -20.40 18.94
CA SER A 3 -0.16 -21.04 19.20
C SER A 3 0.95 -20.24 18.53
N HIS A 4 1.98 -19.86 19.29
CA HIS A 4 3.23 -19.36 18.72
C HIS A 4 3.91 -20.48 17.94
N VAL A 5 3.54 -20.65 16.67
CA VAL A 5 4.20 -21.57 15.76
C VAL A 5 5.53 -20.94 15.35
N ARG A 6 6.62 -21.33 16.03
CA ARG A 6 7.99 -21.06 15.56
C ARG A 6 8.27 -21.93 14.34
N GLY A 7 8.05 -21.38 13.15
CA GLY A 7 8.44 -22.00 11.89
C GLY A 7 9.96 -22.05 11.75
N ARG A 8 10.51 -23.21 11.35
CA ARG A 8 11.91 -23.38 10.95
C ARG A 8 12.16 -22.51 9.71
N GLY A 9 12.95 -21.45 9.87
CA GLY A 9 13.31 -20.54 8.79
C GLY A 9 14.11 -21.26 7.68
N LYS A 10 13.52 -21.33 6.48
CA LYS A 10 14.31 -21.14 5.27
C LYS A 10 14.58 -19.64 5.14
N ALA A 11 15.79 -19.29 4.71
CA ALA A 11 16.22 -17.90 4.56
C ALA A 11 15.20 -17.11 3.72
N GLY A 12 14.45 -16.21 4.37
CA GLY A 12 13.45 -15.34 3.73
C GLY A 12 12.03 -15.42 4.27
N GLY A 13 11.69 -16.31 5.22
CA GLY A 13 10.34 -16.38 5.81
C GLY A 13 10.16 -15.52 7.06
N PHE A 14 9.02 -14.85 7.20
CA PHE A 14 8.60 -14.13 8.41
C PHE A 14 8.71 -15.02 9.66
N SER A 15 9.27 -14.48 10.75
CA SER A 15 9.55 -15.22 12.00
C SER A 15 8.88 -14.66 13.26
N GLY A 16 8.00 -13.66 13.10
CA GLY A 16 7.24 -13.04 14.18
C GLY A 16 5.88 -13.70 14.45
N PRO A 17 5.14 -13.24 15.48
CA PRO A 17 3.71 -13.55 15.60
C PRO A 17 2.96 -12.97 14.39
N ILE A 18 1.99 -13.73 13.88
CA ILE A 18 1.08 -13.24 12.82
C ILE A 18 -0.09 -12.56 13.53
N GLU A 19 -0.21 -11.24 13.37
CA GLU A 19 -1.28 -10.41 13.92
C GLU A 19 -2.20 -9.89 12.81
N GLU A 20 -1.65 -9.63 11.62
CA GLU A 20 -2.40 -9.05 10.50
C GLU A 20 -2.38 -9.91 9.22
N LEU A 21 -3.30 -9.60 8.29
CA LEU A 21 -3.38 -10.30 7.01
C LEU A 21 -2.12 -10.14 6.13
N PRO A 22 -1.47 -8.97 6.04
CA PRO A 22 -0.22 -8.84 5.27
C PRO A 22 0.87 -9.78 5.77
N GLU A 23 1.00 -9.93 7.10
CA GLU A 23 1.97 -10.83 7.72
C GLU A 23 1.65 -12.30 7.42
N LEU A 24 0.36 -12.67 7.47
CA LEU A 24 -0.08 -14.01 7.08
C LEU A 24 0.23 -14.30 5.60
N MET A 25 -0.03 -13.32 4.72
CA MET A 25 0.25 -13.44 3.29
C MET A 25 1.75 -13.58 3.01
N ASP A 26 2.58 -12.80 3.70
CA ASP A 26 4.04 -12.88 3.63
C ASP A 26 4.56 -14.23 4.13
N ALA A 27 4.07 -14.71 5.29
CA ALA A 27 4.45 -16.01 5.84
C ALA A 27 4.09 -17.18 4.89
N CYS A 28 2.97 -17.07 4.17
CA CYS A 28 2.54 -18.10 3.23
C CYS A 28 3.36 -18.10 1.92
N GLN A 29 3.99 -16.98 1.52
CA GLN A 29 4.78 -16.85 0.27
C GLN A 29 4.09 -17.40 -0.99
N GLY A 30 2.76 -17.34 -1.06
CA GLY A 30 2.00 -17.89 -2.17
C GLY A 30 1.76 -19.41 -2.14
N ASP A 31 2.06 -20.08 -1.03
CA ASP A 31 1.82 -21.50 -0.81
C ASP A 31 0.64 -21.75 0.16
N GLN A 32 -0.43 -22.35 -0.37
CA GLN A 32 -1.64 -22.70 0.40
C GLN A 32 -1.33 -23.75 1.49
N SER A 33 -0.35 -24.63 1.29
CA SER A 33 -0.02 -25.67 2.27
C SER A 33 0.51 -25.08 3.58
N VAL A 34 1.20 -23.95 3.49
CA VAL A 34 1.66 -23.18 4.65
C VAL A 34 0.46 -22.61 5.41
N LEU A 35 -0.53 -22.04 4.71
CA LEU A 35 -1.78 -21.62 5.35
C LEU A 35 -2.45 -22.81 6.06
N ALA A 36 -2.59 -23.94 5.38
CA ALA A 36 -3.20 -25.14 5.96
C ALA A 36 -2.46 -25.62 7.22
N ALA A 37 -1.13 -25.52 7.25
CA ALA A 37 -0.34 -25.84 8.43
C ALA A 37 -0.58 -24.86 9.61
N ILE A 38 -0.84 -23.58 9.31
CA ILE A 38 -1.12 -22.55 10.31
C ILE A 38 -2.52 -22.72 10.93
N VAL A 39 -3.55 -22.94 10.10
CA VAL A 39 -4.96 -22.91 10.55
C VAL A 39 -5.66 -24.27 10.58
N GLY A 40 -5.00 -25.36 10.17
CA GLY A 40 -5.63 -26.66 9.95
C GLY A 40 -6.16 -27.37 11.20
N GLN A 41 -5.80 -26.92 12.40
CA GLN A 41 -6.41 -27.39 13.67
C GLN A 41 -7.81 -26.80 13.89
N GLU A 42 -8.09 -25.62 13.31
CA GLU A 42 -9.31 -24.85 13.53
C GLU A 42 -10.24 -24.87 12.32
N LEU A 43 -9.70 -25.05 11.11
CA LEU A 43 -10.44 -24.99 9.85
C LEU A 43 -10.35 -26.29 9.07
N GLN A 44 -11.49 -26.69 8.51
CA GLN A 44 -11.57 -27.82 7.58
C GLN A 44 -10.87 -27.50 6.26
N PRO A 45 -10.37 -28.51 5.51
CA PRO A 45 -9.67 -28.29 4.25
C PRO A 45 -10.44 -27.44 3.23
N ALA A 46 -11.76 -27.60 3.15
CA ALA A 46 -12.62 -26.80 2.29
C ALA A 46 -12.65 -25.30 2.71
N GLN A 47 -12.65 -25.03 4.02
CA GLN A 47 -12.59 -23.67 4.56
C GLN A 47 -11.22 -23.05 4.32
N VAL A 48 -10.13 -23.82 4.46
CA VAL A 48 -8.78 -23.35 4.13
C VAL A 48 -8.67 -22.96 2.66
N ALA A 49 -9.21 -23.78 1.75
CA ALA A 49 -9.24 -23.46 0.32
C ALA A 49 -10.04 -22.19 0.03
N GLN A 50 -11.18 -22.01 0.72
CA GLN A 50 -11.97 -20.79 0.61
C GLN A 50 -11.18 -19.56 1.10
N VAL A 51 -10.57 -19.64 2.29
CA VAL A 51 -9.74 -18.55 2.84
C VAL A 51 -8.60 -18.21 1.89
N TRP A 52 -7.88 -19.22 1.39
CA TRP A 52 -6.80 -19.03 0.42
C TRP A 52 -7.27 -18.28 -0.82
N SER A 53 -8.39 -18.72 -1.40
CA SER A 53 -8.99 -18.03 -2.55
C SER A 53 -9.33 -16.57 -2.26
N HIS A 54 -9.69 -16.21 -1.02
CA HIS A 54 -9.96 -14.81 -0.65
C HIS A 54 -8.66 -14.01 -0.45
N LEU A 55 -7.66 -14.60 0.20
CA LEU A 55 -6.36 -13.95 0.45
C LEU A 55 -5.63 -13.65 -0.86
N SER A 56 -5.64 -14.58 -1.82
CA SER A 56 -5.09 -14.33 -3.17
C SER A 56 -5.82 -13.19 -3.92
N LEU A 57 -7.06 -12.89 -3.50
CA LEU A 57 -7.89 -11.80 -4.01
C LEU A 57 -7.76 -10.48 -3.23
N LEU A 58 -6.90 -10.39 -2.21
CA LEU A 58 -6.59 -9.11 -1.56
C LEU A 58 -5.65 -8.26 -2.41
N PRO A 59 -5.89 -6.94 -2.52
CA PRO A 59 -5.00 -6.07 -3.26
C PRO A 59 -3.72 -5.79 -2.47
N VAL A 60 -2.58 -6.08 -3.07
CA VAL A 60 -1.27 -5.65 -2.57
C VAL A 60 -0.69 -4.69 -3.59
N LEU A 61 -0.50 -3.44 -3.19
CA LEU A 61 0.01 -2.37 -4.05
C LEU A 61 1.34 -1.86 -3.50
N GLU A 62 2.34 -1.79 -4.37
CA GLU A 62 3.52 -0.97 -4.16
C GLU A 62 3.21 0.46 -4.59
N VAL A 63 3.68 1.42 -3.80
CA VAL A 63 3.46 2.85 -4.01
C VAL A 63 4.82 3.52 -4.13
N GLU A 64 5.06 4.17 -5.26
CA GLU A 64 6.21 5.03 -5.50
C GLU A 64 5.72 6.48 -5.57
N LEU A 65 6.40 7.38 -4.85
CA LEU A 65 6.02 8.79 -4.77
C LEU A 65 7.17 9.68 -5.22
N SER A 66 6.85 10.77 -5.91
CA SER A 66 7.80 11.82 -6.27
C SER A 66 7.09 13.16 -6.32
N VAL A 67 7.83 14.24 -6.07
CA VAL A 67 7.33 15.60 -6.12
C VAL A 67 7.99 16.30 -7.30
N LYS A 68 7.17 16.85 -8.19
CA LYS A 68 7.59 17.72 -9.28
C LYS A 68 7.26 19.17 -8.92
N GLY A 69 8.22 20.05 -9.12
CA GLY A 69 8.01 21.49 -8.95
C GLY A 69 9.28 22.28 -9.20
N TRP A 70 9.24 23.55 -8.83
CA TRP A 70 10.37 24.44 -8.93
C TRP A 70 11.27 24.29 -7.71
N TRP A 71 12.59 24.25 -7.94
CA TRP A 71 13.60 24.15 -6.89
C TRP A 71 14.62 25.27 -7.07
N GLU A 72 14.97 25.95 -5.98
CA GLU A 72 15.84 27.13 -6.01
C GLU A 72 17.23 26.80 -6.57
N GLU A 73 17.77 25.64 -6.21
CA GLU A 73 19.09 25.14 -6.59
C GLU A 73 19.23 24.87 -8.10
N SER A 74 18.12 24.69 -8.81
CA SER A 74 18.14 24.11 -10.16
C SER A 74 17.65 25.06 -11.25
N GLN A 75 17.00 26.18 -10.90
CA GLN A 75 16.36 27.11 -11.84
C GLN A 75 15.48 26.43 -12.93
N GLU A 76 15.00 25.21 -12.66
CA GLU A 76 14.21 24.39 -13.57
C GLU A 76 13.18 23.57 -12.77
N GLN A 77 12.13 23.12 -13.46
CA GLN A 77 11.20 22.16 -12.88
C GLN A 77 11.83 20.76 -12.84
N LEU A 78 12.13 20.26 -11.65
CA LEU A 78 12.64 18.89 -11.47
C LEU A 78 11.66 18.02 -10.70
N GLU A 79 11.82 16.72 -10.86
CA GLU A 79 11.10 15.69 -10.12
C GLU A 79 12.05 15.02 -9.12
N ARG A 80 11.73 15.10 -7.82
CA ARG A 80 12.50 14.50 -6.73
C ARG A 80 11.70 13.34 -6.12
N ARG A 81 12.30 12.15 -6.04
CA ARG A 81 11.66 10.97 -5.43
C ARG A 81 11.56 11.13 -3.92
N LEU A 82 10.43 10.71 -3.37
CA LEU A 82 10.26 10.60 -1.93
C LEU A 82 10.81 9.24 -1.44
N PRO A 83 11.32 9.18 -0.21
CA PRO A 83 11.70 7.92 0.40
C PRO A 83 10.50 6.96 0.50
N PRO A 84 10.74 5.64 0.45
CA PRO A 84 9.67 4.66 0.50
C PRO A 84 8.84 4.74 1.80
N ALA A 85 7.56 4.40 1.68
CA ALA A 85 6.64 4.36 2.82
C ALA A 85 7.18 3.41 3.91
N GLY A 86 7.30 3.92 5.15
CA GLY A 86 7.87 3.19 6.28
C GLY A 86 9.25 3.70 6.75
N ALA A 87 9.90 4.59 5.99
CA ALA A 87 10.98 5.41 6.54
C ALA A 87 10.43 6.21 7.74
N HIS A 88 11.15 6.24 8.86
CA HIS A 88 10.68 6.94 10.06
C HIS A 88 10.47 8.42 9.70
N PRO A 89 9.23 8.96 9.77
CA PRO A 89 8.93 10.34 9.37
C PRO A 89 9.72 11.40 10.17
N ARG A 90 10.36 10.99 11.25
CA ARG A 90 11.14 11.84 12.16
C ARG A 90 12.62 11.89 11.82
N GLU A 91 13.11 11.10 10.87
CA GLU A 91 14.50 11.18 10.43
C GLU A 91 14.67 12.39 9.51
N GLN A 92 15.52 13.34 9.89
CA GLN A 92 15.74 14.57 9.10
C GLN A 92 16.23 14.28 7.67
N SER A 93 16.85 13.13 7.43
CA SER A 93 17.28 12.67 6.10
C SER A 93 16.13 12.29 5.16
N SER A 94 14.88 12.19 5.63
CA SER A 94 13.72 11.87 4.79
C SER A 94 12.91 13.08 4.33
N TRP A 95 13.28 14.30 4.73
CA TRP A 95 12.56 15.52 4.38
C TRP A 95 12.93 16.02 2.99
N LEU A 96 11.98 16.69 2.35
CA LEU A 96 12.17 17.31 1.04
C LEU A 96 11.96 18.82 1.19
N ASP A 97 13.02 19.59 0.96
CA ASP A 97 12.97 21.04 1.04
C ASP A 97 12.14 21.62 -0.10
N VAL A 98 11.03 22.27 0.24
CA VAL A 98 10.10 22.93 -0.68
C VAL A 98 9.98 24.41 -0.36
N GLN A 99 9.65 25.23 -1.34
CA GLN A 99 9.40 26.66 -1.14
C GLN A 99 8.03 26.87 -0.51
N ALA A 100 7.89 27.86 0.36
CA ALA A 100 6.61 28.29 0.89
C ALA A 100 5.77 28.98 -0.20
N ASP A 101 4.45 28.90 -0.07
CA ASP A 101 3.48 29.52 -0.99
C ASP A 101 3.69 29.18 -2.48
N GLN A 102 4.06 27.93 -2.76
CA GLN A 102 4.37 27.46 -4.11
C GLN A 102 3.56 26.21 -4.46
N GLU A 103 3.10 26.15 -5.71
CA GLU A 103 2.43 24.98 -6.26
C GLU A 103 3.44 23.88 -6.61
N TYR A 104 3.16 22.67 -6.14
CA TYR A 104 3.87 21.44 -6.46
C TYR A 104 2.91 20.36 -6.95
N VAL A 105 3.46 19.35 -7.63
CA VAL A 105 2.70 18.18 -8.10
C VAL A 105 3.29 16.92 -7.49
N LEU A 106 2.50 16.23 -6.66
CA LEU A 106 2.82 14.89 -6.18
C LEU A 106 2.45 13.88 -7.26
N GLN A 107 3.46 13.24 -7.83
CA GLN A 107 3.34 12.07 -8.70
C GLN A 107 3.24 10.80 -7.86
N VAL A 108 2.29 9.95 -8.21
CA VAL A 108 1.99 8.70 -7.52
C VAL A 108 1.95 7.58 -8.55
N ALA A 109 2.92 6.67 -8.46
CA ALA A 109 2.92 5.44 -9.24
C ALA A 109 2.52 4.26 -8.35
N LEU A 110 1.50 3.53 -8.80
CA LEU A 110 0.95 2.36 -8.13
C LEU A 110 1.27 1.12 -8.96
N ARG A 111 1.79 0.08 -8.33
CA ARG A 111 2.05 -1.21 -8.97
C ARG A 111 1.42 -2.34 -8.17
N ARG A 112 0.62 -3.17 -8.82
CA ARG A 112 0.02 -4.34 -8.17
C ARG A 112 1.05 -5.45 -8.06
N LEU A 113 1.23 -5.97 -6.84
CA LEU A 113 2.08 -7.12 -6.57
C LEU A 113 1.28 -8.43 -6.76
N HIS A 114 2.00 -9.49 -7.10
CA HIS A 114 1.47 -10.85 -7.34
C HIS A 114 0.39 -10.99 -8.46
N PRO A 115 0.61 -10.42 -9.66
CA PRO A 115 -0.36 -10.51 -10.75
C PRO A 115 -0.62 -11.94 -11.26
N GLY A 116 0.35 -12.86 -11.07
CA GLY A 116 0.31 -14.23 -11.58
C GLY A 116 -0.76 -15.13 -10.91
N GLN A 117 -1.07 -14.90 -9.63
CA GLN A 117 -2.16 -15.59 -8.93
C GLN A 117 -3.55 -15.00 -9.24
N GLN A 118 -3.61 -13.93 -10.05
CA GLN A 118 -4.77 -13.05 -10.18
C GLN A 118 -5.29 -12.91 -11.62
N LYS A 119 -4.91 -13.83 -12.53
CA LYS A 119 -5.29 -13.87 -13.96
C LYS A 119 -6.80 -13.74 -14.28
N ARG A 120 -7.69 -13.70 -13.29
CA ARG A 120 -9.14 -13.57 -13.43
C ARG A 120 -9.77 -12.44 -12.59
N ARG A 121 -9.05 -11.38 -12.23
CA ARG A 121 -9.69 -10.24 -11.57
C ARG A 121 -10.38 -9.31 -12.58
N ASP A 122 -11.67 -9.11 -12.37
CA ASP A 122 -12.55 -8.17 -13.07
C ASP A 122 -12.65 -6.80 -12.36
N GLY A 123 -11.75 -6.54 -11.39
CA GLY A 123 -11.72 -5.30 -10.62
C GLY A 123 -12.74 -5.23 -9.48
N ARG A 124 -13.39 -6.34 -9.14
CA ARG A 124 -14.36 -6.41 -8.05
C ARG A 124 -13.68 -6.50 -6.68
N ALA A 125 -14.29 -5.83 -5.70
CA ALA A 125 -13.94 -5.94 -4.31
C ALA A 125 -14.57 -7.22 -3.70
N GLN A 126 -13.83 -7.87 -2.82
CA GLN A 126 -14.33 -9.01 -2.06
C GLN A 126 -15.23 -8.52 -0.92
N ALA A 127 -16.54 -8.50 -1.16
CA ALA A 127 -17.53 -7.98 -0.21
C ALA A 127 -18.69 -8.98 0.00
N PRO A 128 -18.45 -10.14 0.62
CA PRO A 128 -19.44 -11.22 0.72
C PRO A 128 -20.68 -10.86 1.56
N ARG A 129 -20.57 -9.86 2.44
CA ARG A 129 -21.69 -9.35 3.25
C ARG A 129 -22.39 -8.15 2.62
N PHE A 130 -21.91 -7.68 1.47
CA PHE A 130 -22.53 -6.56 0.77
C PHE A 130 -23.52 -7.09 -0.27
N PRO A 131 -24.78 -6.61 -0.30
CA PRO A 131 -25.83 -7.20 -1.15
C PRO A 131 -25.60 -7.04 -2.67
N LYS A 132 -24.67 -6.18 -3.09
CA LYS A 132 -24.42 -5.85 -4.50
C LYS A 132 -22.96 -6.07 -4.84
N LEU A 133 -22.67 -6.32 -6.11
CA LEU A 133 -21.28 -6.29 -6.57
C LEU A 133 -20.69 -4.90 -6.38
N LYS A 134 -19.44 -4.85 -5.94
CA LYS A 134 -18.72 -3.60 -5.73
C LYS A 134 -17.39 -3.64 -6.47
N ASP A 135 -17.06 -2.54 -7.14
CA ASP A 135 -15.73 -2.35 -7.71
C ASP A 135 -14.76 -1.87 -6.65
N GLU A 136 -13.53 -2.37 -6.77
CA GLU A 136 -12.36 -1.84 -6.08
C GLU A 136 -12.18 -0.36 -6.45
N GLY A 137 -11.93 0.47 -5.45
CA GLY A 137 -11.64 1.88 -5.63
C GLY A 137 -10.74 2.38 -4.52
N TRP A 138 -9.90 3.36 -4.85
CA TRP A 138 -8.92 3.93 -3.95
C TRP A 138 -9.14 5.43 -3.82
N PHE A 139 -8.72 5.98 -2.68
CA PHE A 139 -8.59 7.41 -2.50
C PHE A 139 -7.12 7.71 -2.21
N LEU A 140 -6.55 8.65 -2.96
CA LEU A 140 -5.31 9.30 -2.59
C LEU A 140 -5.66 10.56 -1.82
N VAL A 141 -5.13 10.65 -0.60
CA VAL A 141 -5.39 11.74 0.33
C VAL A 141 -4.05 12.35 0.70
N LEU A 142 -3.89 13.64 0.41
CA LEU A 142 -2.76 14.45 0.87
C LEU A 142 -3.30 15.44 1.90
N GLY A 143 -2.70 15.48 3.08
CA GLY A 143 -3.15 16.33 4.16
C GLY A 143 -2.07 16.57 5.20
N GLU A 144 -2.33 17.59 6.02
CA GLU A 144 -1.51 17.95 7.15
C GLU A 144 -2.10 17.37 8.44
N VAL A 145 -1.32 16.56 9.14
CA VAL A 145 -1.79 15.82 10.31
C VAL A 145 -2.01 16.74 11.51
N GLU A 146 -1.12 17.71 11.73
CA GLU A 146 -1.14 18.59 12.91
C GLU A 146 -2.37 19.50 12.91
N HIS A 147 -2.62 20.18 11.78
CA HIS A 147 -3.77 21.07 11.61
C HIS A 147 -5.04 20.35 11.15
N ARG A 148 -4.98 19.03 10.94
CA ARG A 148 -6.08 18.21 10.42
C ARG A 148 -6.65 18.76 9.10
N GLN A 149 -5.77 19.26 8.24
CA GLN A 149 -6.14 19.90 6.98
C GLN A 149 -6.04 18.92 5.82
N LEU A 150 -7.04 18.91 4.94
CA LEU A 150 -6.99 18.20 3.66
C LEU A 150 -6.43 19.14 2.59
N LEU A 151 -5.29 18.77 1.99
CA LEU A 151 -4.64 19.55 0.93
C LEU A 151 -5.10 19.12 -0.46
N ALA A 152 -5.19 17.81 -0.70
CA ALA A 152 -5.69 17.27 -1.97
C ALA A 152 -6.35 15.90 -1.80
N LEU A 153 -7.34 15.61 -2.65
CA LEU A 153 -8.07 14.35 -2.69
C LEU A 153 -8.28 13.91 -4.14
N LYS A 154 -7.97 12.65 -4.44
CA LYS A 154 -8.26 12.05 -5.75
C LYS A 154 -8.80 10.64 -5.60
N ARG A 155 -9.92 10.37 -6.26
CA ARG A 155 -10.48 9.02 -6.35
C ARG A 155 -9.88 8.29 -7.55
N LEU A 156 -9.49 7.03 -7.34
CA LEU A 156 -9.03 6.11 -8.36
C LEU A 156 -9.94 4.87 -8.42
N GLY A 157 -10.01 4.25 -9.59
CA GLY A 157 -10.64 2.94 -9.76
C GLY A 157 -9.68 1.79 -9.44
N HIS A 158 -10.01 0.61 -9.96
CA HIS A 158 -9.16 -0.57 -9.88
C HIS A 158 -7.78 -0.34 -10.54
N VAL A 159 -6.71 -0.65 -9.81
CA VAL A 159 -5.34 -0.64 -10.32
C VAL A 159 -5.09 -1.98 -11.01
N GLN A 160 -4.86 -2.01 -12.33
CA GLN A 160 -4.60 -3.26 -13.05
C GLN A 160 -3.21 -3.83 -12.72
N ALA A 161 -2.20 -3.52 -13.55
CA ALA A 161 -0.80 -3.91 -13.30
C ALA A 161 0.01 -2.72 -12.77
N ARG A 162 -0.09 -1.58 -13.45
CA ARG A 162 0.55 -0.32 -13.07
C ARG A 162 -0.40 0.84 -13.37
N SER A 163 -0.38 1.86 -12.53
CA SER A 163 -1.13 3.11 -12.74
C SER A 163 -0.24 4.26 -12.29
N SER A 164 -0.31 5.39 -13.00
CA SER A 164 0.34 6.63 -12.58
C SER A 164 -0.69 7.74 -12.54
N THR A 165 -0.59 8.61 -11.54
CA THR A 165 -1.54 9.68 -11.30
C THR A 165 -0.86 10.81 -10.54
N ALA A 166 -1.40 12.02 -10.68
CA ALA A 166 -0.86 13.21 -10.03
C ALA A 166 -1.90 13.93 -9.17
N LEU A 167 -1.41 14.62 -8.14
CA LEU A 167 -2.13 15.53 -7.25
C LEU A 167 -1.37 16.87 -7.22
N ALA A 168 -2.04 17.97 -7.55
CA ALA A 168 -1.48 19.31 -7.33
C ALA A 168 -1.80 19.77 -5.90
N PHE A 169 -0.88 20.49 -5.27
CA PHE A 169 -1.05 21.08 -3.95
C PHE A 169 -0.20 22.34 -3.79
N TYR A 170 -0.60 23.21 -2.88
CA TYR A 170 0.19 24.36 -2.46
C TYR A 170 0.89 24.06 -1.14
N THR A 171 2.12 24.49 -1.01
CA THR A 171 2.81 24.53 0.27
C THR A 171 2.26 25.65 1.15
N PRO A 172 2.39 25.55 2.49
CA PRO A 172 1.94 26.61 3.39
C PRO A 172 2.65 27.94 3.14
N GLU A 173 2.02 29.05 3.54
CA GLU A 173 2.58 30.41 3.43
C GLU A 173 3.86 30.61 4.25
N ARG A 174 4.00 29.85 5.34
CA ARG A 174 5.12 29.96 6.27
C ARG A 174 5.97 28.71 6.19
N THR A 175 7.28 28.90 6.07
CA THR A 175 8.23 27.79 6.17
C THR A 175 8.14 27.13 7.54
N GLY A 176 8.32 25.82 7.55
CA GLY A 176 8.20 24.97 8.74
C GLY A 176 9.10 23.75 8.62
N ARG A 177 8.87 22.80 9.53
CA ARG A 177 9.40 21.45 9.41
C ARG A 177 8.24 20.57 9.01
#